data_AF-A0A6J8CMV3-F1
#
_entry.id   AF-A0A6J8CMV3-F1
#
_cell.length_a   1.000
_cell.length_b   1.000
_cell.length_c   1.000
_cell.angle_alpha   90.00
_cell.angle_beta   90.00
_cell.angle_gamma   90.00
#
_symmetry.space_group_name_H-M   'P 1'
#
loop_
_entity.id
_entity.type
_entity.pdbx_description
1 polymer ?
#
loop_
_entity_poly.entity_id
_entity_poly.type
_entity_poly.pdbx_seq_one_letter_code
_entity_poly.pdbx_strand_id
1 'polypeptide(L)'
;MCTEAGLSGFRSNHSLCATAATRLYECGVDEQIISEVHVTGHRSDAVREYKRTSETMRRDACEIIRGDVPKNQEVPTRWRGTNTPHTLDLFLTNEEQMLSNLEYQSPLGKSDHCTMKFDFNCYTNIKSKPKIIKLFSRGNYIKIKEELDKINWIDLLRKENDIDKNWRALLSIIQDMDKKYIPTKERKQIGRGKNNFQMDKNTIDKIKRKNILSKKR
;
A
#
# COMPACT_ATOMS: atom_id res chain seq x y z
N MET A 1 -22.48 -14.59 -29.10
CA MET A 1 -21.56 -13.45 -28.91
C MET A 1 -20.08 -13.79 -29.14
N CYS A 2 -19.34 -14.48 -28.25
CA CYS A 2 -17.90 -14.73 -28.48
C CYS A 2 -17.60 -15.74 -29.61
N THR A 3 -18.45 -16.76 -29.76
CA THR A 3 -18.36 -17.76 -30.85
C THR A 3 -18.73 -17.18 -32.22
N GLU A 4 -19.65 -16.19 -32.25
CA GLU A 4 -20.03 -15.47 -33.47
C GLU A 4 -18.97 -14.46 -33.93
N ALA A 5 -18.08 -14.04 -33.02
CA ALA A 5 -16.95 -13.15 -33.32
C ALA A 5 -15.65 -13.91 -33.69
N GLY A 6 -15.72 -15.23 -33.94
CA GLY A 6 -14.57 -16.04 -34.39
C GLY A 6 -13.51 -16.34 -33.32
N LEU A 7 -13.80 -16.09 -32.03
CA LEU A 7 -12.86 -16.35 -30.94
C LEU A 7 -13.16 -17.72 -30.31
N SER A 8 -12.31 -18.71 -30.56
CA SER A 8 -12.43 -20.05 -29.96
C SER A 8 -11.74 -20.15 -28.58
N GLY A 9 -12.43 -20.76 -27.61
CA GLY A 9 -11.91 -21.03 -26.25
C GLY A 9 -12.91 -20.71 -25.12
N PHE A 10 -12.71 -21.32 -23.95
CA PHE A 10 -13.48 -21.04 -22.74
C PHE A 10 -12.98 -19.74 -22.08
N ARG A 11 -13.68 -18.63 -22.34
CA ARG A 11 -13.35 -17.31 -21.79
C ARG A 11 -14.34 -16.97 -20.68
N SER A 12 -13.85 -16.88 -19.43
CA SER A 12 -14.65 -16.36 -18.32
C SER A 12 -14.75 -14.83 -18.40
N ASN A 13 -15.81 -14.23 -17.85
CA ASN A 13 -15.98 -12.76 -17.87
C ASN A 13 -14.74 -12.02 -17.34
N HIS A 14 -14.05 -12.59 -16.37
CA HIS A 14 -12.80 -12.04 -15.82
C HIS A 14 -11.66 -11.94 -16.87
N SER A 15 -11.57 -12.90 -17.79
CA SER A 15 -10.59 -12.87 -18.89
C SER A 15 -10.88 -11.78 -19.92
N LEU A 16 -12.16 -11.43 -20.12
CA LEU A 16 -12.56 -10.34 -21.00
C LEU A 16 -12.25 -8.98 -20.38
N CYS A 17 -12.52 -8.82 -19.08
CA CYS A 17 -12.15 -7.63 -18.32
C CYS A 17 -10.63 -7.39 -18.32
N ALA A 18 -9.84 -8.44 -18.12
CA ALA A 18 -8.38 -8.37 -18.19
C ALA A 18 -7.90 -7.95 -19.59
N THR A 19 -8.46 -8.53 -20.65
CA THR A 19 -8.11 -8.20 -22.04
C THR A 19 -8.47 -6.75 -22.39
N ALA A 20 -9.63 -6.27 -21.91
CA ALA A 20 -10.06 -4.89 -22.11
C ALA A 20 -9.14 -3.89 -21.38
N ALA A 21 -8.77 -4.17 -20.13
CA ALA A 21 -7.83 -3.35 -19.37
C ALA A 21 -6.45 -3.29 -20.03
N THR A 22 -5.90 -4.42 -20.50
CA THR A 22 -4.62 -4.44 -21.22
C THR A 22 -4.65 -3.57 -22.48
N ARG A 23 -5.73 -3.65 -23.28
CA ARG A 23 -5.87 -2.83 -24.49
C ARG A 23 -5.96 -1.33 -24.19
N LEU A 24 -6.66 -0.95 -23.12
CA LEU A 24 -6.74 0.45 -22.71
C LEU A 24 -5.36 0.98 -22.29
N TYR A 25 -4.56 0.19 -21.59
CA TYR A 25 -3.17 0.54 -21.29
C TYR A 25 -2.31 0.65 -22.55
N GLU A 26 -2.46 -0.26 -23.52
CA GLU A 26 -1.73 -0.19 -24.80
C GLU A 26 -2.09 1.07 -25.61
N CYS A 27 -3.32 1.57 -25.46
CA CYS A 27 -3.75 2.84 -26.05
C CYS A 27 -3.34 4.09 -25.23
N GLY A 28 -2.59 3.92 -24.13
CA GLY A 28 -2.12 5.03 -23.30
C GLY A 28 -3.20 5.67 -22.42
N VAL A 29 -4.30 4.97 -22.16
CA VAL A 29 -5.37 5.48 -21.27
C VAL A 29 -4.89 5.44 -19.83
N ASP A 30 -5.16 6.53 -19.10
CA ASP A 30 -4.78 6.70 -17.70
C ASP A 30 -5.40 5.61 -16.81
N GLU A 31 -4.62 5.12 -15.84
CA GLU A 31 -5.03 4.06 -14.91
C GLU A 31 -6.30 4.42 -14.14
N GLN A 32 -6.46 5.68 -13.74
CA GLN A 32 -7.63 6.14 -13.02
C GLN A 32 -8.89 5.98 -13.89
N ILE A 33 -8.79 6.35 -15.17
CA ILE A 33 -9.89 6.21 -16.13
C ILE A 33 -10.23 4.73 -16.34
N ILE A 34 -9.24 3.85 -16.48
CA ILE A 34 -9.46 2.40 -16.64
C ILE A 34 -10.13 1.80 -15.40
N SER A 35 -9.79 2.32 -14.21
CA SER A 35 -10.37 1.87 -12.94
C SER A 35 -11.80 2.38 -12.70
N GLU A 36 -12.17 3.51 -13.30
CA GLU A 36 -13.51 4.10 -13.20
C GLU A 36 -14.47 3.58 -14.28
N VAL A 37 -13.94 3.09 -15.41
CA VAL A 37 -14.74 2.54 -16.51
C VAL A 37 -15.43 1.24 -16.09
N HIS A 38 -16.77 1.27 -16.05
CA HIS A 38 -17.64 0.15 -15.66
C HIS A 38 -17.42 -1.14 -16.49
N VAL A 39 -16.82 -1.03 -17.67
CA VAL A 39 -16.57 -2.16 -18.59
C VAL A 39 -15.49 -3.11 -18.04
N THR A 40 -14.53 -2.62 -17.25
CA THR A 40 -13.49 -3.48 -16.65
C THR A 40 -14.00 -4.19 -15.40
N GLY A 41 -14.95 -3.60 -14.67
CA GLY A 41 -15.58 -4.24 -13.49
C GLY A 41 -14.62 -4.43 -12.30
N HIS A 42 -13.44 -3.82 -12.35
CA HIS A 42 -12.41 -3.91 -11.30
C HIS A 42 -12.53 -2.76 -10.30
N ARG A 43 -12.20 -3.02 -9.03
CA ARG A 43 -12.01 -1.98 -8.01
C ARG A 43 -10.52 -1.68 -7.88
N SER A 44 -10.13 -0.51 -8.38
CA SER A 44 -8.84 0.22 -8.30
C SER A 44 -7.52 -0.57 -8.45
N ASP A 45 -7.24 -1.55 -7.59
CA ASP A 45 -5.87 -2.10 -7.46
C ASP A 45 -5.60 -3.30 -8.37
N ALA A 46 -6.64 -4.07 -8.72
CA ALA A 46 -6.49 -5.28 -9.56
C ALA A 46 -6.09 -4.96 -11.01
N VAL A 47 -6.36 -3.73 -11.47
CA VAL A 47 -6.05 -3.28 -12.84
C VAL A 47 -4.54 -3.25 -13.08
N ARG A 48 -3.75 -2.97 -12.04
CA ARG A 48 -2.28 -2.91 -12.09
C ARG A 48 -1.63 -4.23 -12.47
N GLU A 49 -2.22 -5.36 -12.09
CA GLU A 49 -1.70 -6.69 -12.43
C GLU A 49 -1.79 -6.99 -13.93
N TYR A 50 -2.64 -6.27 -14.67
CA TYR A 50 -2.78 -6.39 -16.12
C TYR A 50 -1.85 -5.46 -16.91
N LYS A 51 -1.12 -4.57 -16.22
CA LYS A 51 0.05 -3.86 -16.77
C LYS A 51 1.19 -4.86 -16.93
N ARG A 52 1.01 -5.83 -17.83
CA ARG A 52 2.09 -6.73 -18.22
C ARG A 52 3.15 -5.90 -18.94
N THR A 53 4.42 -6.19 -18.69
CA THR A 53 5.50 -5.70 -19.54
C THR A 53 5.28 -6.27 -20.95
N SER A 54 4.63 -5.51 -21.83
CA SER A 54 4.46 -5.88 -23.23
C SER A 54 5.84 -5.95 -23.91
N GLU A 55 5.96 -6.70 -24.99
CA GLU A 55 7.19 -6.73 -25.79
C GLU A 55 7.52 -5.33 -26.33
N THR A 56 6.51 -4.50 -26.58
CA THR A 56 6.68 -3.08 -26.93
C THR A 56 7.33 -2.31 -25.79
N MET A 57 6.86 -2.39 -24.54
CA MET A 57 7.51 -1.74 -23.40
C MET A 57 8.95 -2.21 -23.17
N ARG A 58 9.25 -3.50 -23.41
CA ARG A 58 10.62 -4.02 -23.33
C ARG A 58 11.50 -3.50 -24.46
N ARG A 59 10.96 -3.39 -25.67
CA ARG A 59 11.66 -2.83 -26.83
C ARG A 59 11.90 -1.34 -26.64
N ASP A 60 10.91 -0.60 -26.15
CA ASP A 60 11.00 0.83 -25.86
C ASP A 60 12.01 1.08 -24.72
N ALA A 61 12.03 0.24 -23.67
CA ALA A 61 13.07 0.30 -22.63
C ALA A 61 14.47 0.01 -23.20
N CYS A 62 14.60 -0.96 -24.11
CA CYS A 62 15.85 -1.23 -24.82
C CYS A 62 16.26 -0.06 -25.73
N GLU A 63 15.32 0.61 -26.39
CA GLU A 63 15.55 1.79 -27.23
C GLU A 63 15.97 3.01 -26.40
N ILE A 64 15.39 3.19 -25.21
CA ILE A 64 15.82 4.21 -24.23
C ILE A 64 17.26 3.95 -23.76
N ILE A 65 17.61 2.69 -23.47
CA ILE A 65 18.98 2.30 -23.09
C ILE A 65 19.95 2.55 -24.26
N ARG A 66 19.50 2.36 -25.50
CA ARG A 66 20.29 2.62 -26.72
C ARG A 66 20.39 4.11 -27.08
N GLY A 67 19.48 4.95 -26.58
CA GLY A 67 19.53 6.41 -26.68
C GLY A 67 18.66 7.05 -27.76
N ASP A 68 17.71 6.32 -28.35
CA ASP A 68 16.94 6.76 -29.53
C ASP A 68 15.60 7.47 -29.23
N VAL A 69 15.28 7.76 -27.96
CA VAL A 69 14.00 8.36 -27.52
C VAL A 69 14.25 9.70 -26.80
N PRO A 70 13.38 10.73 -26.96
CA PRO A 70 13.48 11.98 -26.21
C PRO A 70 13.53 11.73 -24.70
N LYS A 71 14.61 12.19 -24.08
CA LYS A 71 14.87 12.08 -22.65
C LYS A 71 14.18 13.25 -21.95
N ASN A 72 13.66 13.02 -20.74
CA ASN A 72 13.27 14.12 -19.83
C ASN A 72 14.48 14.95 -19.33
N GLN A 73 15.67 14.67 -19.86
CA GLN A 73 16.94 15.22 -19.44
C GLN A 73 17.81 15.48 -20.68
N GLU A 74 17.67 16.69 -21.20
CA GLU A 74 18.41 17.15 -22.39
C GLU A 74 19.76 17.79 -22.04
N VAL A 75 20.00 18.06 -20.74
CA VAL A 75 21.18 18.79 -20.27
C VAL A 75 22.29 17.82 -19.83
N PRO A 76 23.54 18.00 -20.28
CA PRO A 76 24.65 17.17 -19.84
C PRO A 76 24.92 17.36 -18.34
N THR A 77 24.95 16.26 -17.59
CA THR A 77 25.14 16.28 -16.14
C THR A 77 26.57 16.08 -15.68
N ARG A 78 27.46 15.70 -16.60
CA ARG A 78 28.88 15.51 -16.32
C ARG A 78 29.73 16.56 -17.00
N TRP A 79 30.59 17.22 -16.23
CA TRP A 79 31.56 18.19 -16.72
C TRP A 79 32.94 17.95 -16.09
N ARG A 80 33.95 17.63 -16.91
CA ARG A 80 35.32 17.38 -16.43
C ARG A 80 36.34 18.10 -17.32
N GLY A 81 36.85 19.23 -16.86
CA GLY A 81 37.90 19.99 -17.56
C GLY A 81 37.49 20.36 -18.99
N THR A 82 38.26 19.90 -19.97
CA THR A 82 38.05 20.12 -21.42
C THR A 82 37.21 19.02 -22.10
N ASN A 83 36.71 18.04 -21.35
CA ASN A 83 35.95 16.95 -21.94
C ASN A 83 34.59 17.44 -22.46
N THR A 84 34.11 16.78 -23.52
CA THR A 84 32.76 16.98 -24.01
C THR A 84 31.76 16.61 -22.92
N PRO A 85 30.75 17.45 -22.66
CA PRO A 85 29.75 17.19 -21.63
C PRO A 85 28.91 15.95 -21.99
N HIS A 86 28.58 15.12 -21.00
CA HIS A 86 27.80 13.90 -21.22
C HIS A 86 26.59 13.81 -20.29
N THR A 87 25.48 13.30 -20.82
CA THR A 87 24.25 12.98 -20.09
C THR A 87 24.33 11.54 -19.59
N LEU A 88 24.85 11.35 -18.38
CA LEU A 88 24.99 10.02 -17.77
C LEU A 88 23.93 9.72 -16.72
N ASP A 89 23.26 10.75 -16.23
CA ASP A 89 22.20 10.61 -15.24
C ASP A 89 20.84 10.60 -15.95
N LEU A 90 19.98 9.66 -15.57
CA LEU A 90 18.64 9.47 -16.15
C LEU A 90 17.60 9.31 -15.05
N PHE A 91 16.51 10.05 -15.16
CA PHE A 91 15.31 9.85 -14.35
C PHE A 91 14.31 8.95 -15.07
N LEU A 92 13.93 7.86 -14.42
CA LEU A 92 12.88 6.95 -14.89
C LEU A 92 11.66 7.10 -13.97
N THR A 93 10.59 7.70 -14.49
CA THR A 93 9.31 7.83 -13.77
C THR A 93 8.19 7.11 -14.51
N ASN A 94 7.16 6.70 -13.77
CA ASN A 94 5.98 6.08 -14.36
C ASN A 94 5.10 7.09 -15.11
N GLU A 95 5.04 8.32 -14.60
CA GLU A 95 4.30 9.44 -15.18
C GLU A 95 5.23 10.66 -15.24
N GLU A 96 5.07 11.50 -16.26
CA GLU A 96 5.91 12.70 -16.45
C GLU A 96 5.76 13.70 -15.31
N GLN A 97 4.58 13.78 -14.69
CA GLN A 97 4.27 14.72 -13.61
C GLN A 97 4.79 14.30 -12.22
N MET A 98 5.44 13.12 -12.10
CA MET A 98 6.04 12.67 -10.85
C MET A 98 7.28 13.50 -10.45
N LEU A 99 7.91 14.19 -11.40
CA LEU A 99 9.04 15.08 -11.15
C LEU A 99 8.65 16.50 -11.50
N SER A 100 8.94 17.42 -10.60
CA SER A 100 8.74 18.85 -10.80
C SER A 100 9.97 19.62 -10.32
N ASN A 101 10.14 20.86 -10.80
CA ASN A 101 11.21 21.76 -10.37
C ASN A 101 12.63 21.16 -10.49
N LEU A 102 12.94 20.52 -11.62
CA LEU A 102 14.29 19.97 -11.86
C LEU A 102 15.31 21.11 -12.05
N GLU A 103 16.16 21.30 -11.05
CA GLU A 103 17.26 22.26 -11.00
C GLU A 103 18.61 21.53 -11.06
N TYR A 104 19.50 22.01 -11.92
CA TYR A 104 20.89 21.57 -11.98
C TYR A 104 21.78 22.55 -11.21
N GLN A 105 22.49 22.05 -10.22
CA GLN A 105 23.39 22.81 -9.35
C GLN A 105 24.84 22.38 -9.54
N SER A 106 25.75 23.22 -9.05
CA SER A 106 27.19 22.94 -9.09
C SER A 106 27.52 21.57 -8.46
N PRO A 107 28.58 20.91 -8.95
CA PRO A 107 29.05 19.66 -8.36
C PRO A 107 29.44 19.86 -6.89
N LEU A 108 29.19 18.84 -6.07
CA LEU A 108 29.67 18.83 -4.68
C LEU A 108 31.17 18.53 -4.66
N GLY A 109 31.96 19.52 -4.24
CA GLY A 109 33.41 19.38 -4.07
C GLY A 109 34.15 19.13 -5.40
N LYS A 110 34.90 18.02 -5.48
CA LYS A 110 35.68 17.62 -6.67
C LYS A 110 34.93 16.66 -7.61
N SER A 111 33.62 16.48 -7.40
CA SER A 111 32.79 15.66 -8.28
C SER A 111 32.78 16.22 -9.70
N ASP A 112 32.81 15.36 -10.70
CA ASP A 112 32.57 15.74 -12.10
C ASP A 112 31.09 15.63 -12.50
N HIS A 113 30.22 15.21 -11.58
CA HIS A 113 28.76 15.20 -11.76
C HIS A 113 28.13 16.45 -11.11
N CYS A 114 27.25 17.12 -11.85
CA CYS A 114 26.40 18.17 -11.34
C CYS A 114 25.40 17.62 -10.32
N THR A 115 24.97 18.47 -9.39
CA THR A 115 24.00 18.09 -8.37
C THR A 115 22.60 18.37 -8.91
N MET A 116 21.71 17.39 -8.90
CA MET A 116 20.33 17.60 -9.35
C MET A 116 19.41 17.73 -8.15
N LYS A 117 18.55 18.73 -8.17
CA LYS A 117 17.52 18.99 -7.17
C LYS A 117 16.17 18.98 -7.87
N PHE A 118 15.20 18.27 -7.31
CA PHE A 118 13.87 18.17 -7.87
C PHE A 118 12.87 17.86 -6.77
N ASP A 119 11.61 18.19 -7.03
CA ASP A 119 10.48 17.86 -6.19
C ASP A 119 9.81 16.59 -6.73
N PHE A 120 9.75 15.55 -5.89
CA PHE A 120 9.15 14.27 -6.23
C PHE A 120 7.70 14.19 -5.76
N ASN A 121 6.77 14.25 -6.71
CA ASN A 121 5.34 14.16 -6.48
C ASN A 121 4.92 12.69 -6.48
N CYS A 122 4.47 12.19 -5.33
CA CYS A 122 4.00 10.81 -5.24
C CYS A 122 2.69 10.70 -4.45
N TYR A 123 1.82 9.82 -4.93
CA TYR A 123 0.58 9.48 -4.26
C TYR A 123 0.87 8.50 -3.11
N THR A 124 0.63 8.94 -1.87
CA THR A 124 0.73 8.05 -0.70
C THR A 124 -0.65 7.74 -0.15
N ASN A 125 -1.03 6.47 -0.16
CA ASN A 125 -2.22 6.01 0.54
C ASN A 125 -1.90 5.89 2.04
N ILE A 126 -2.10 6.97 2.80
CA ILE A 126 -1.96 6.95 4.27
C ILE A 126 -3.15 6.19 4.87
N LYS A 127 -3.17 4.86 4.72
CA LYS A 127 -4.17 3.99 5.34
C LYS A 127 -3.70 3.50 6.71
N SER A 128 -3.30 4.40 7.62
CA SER A 128 -3.10 4.00 9.02
C SER A 128 -4.41 4.15 9.80
N LYS A 129 -5.37 3.26 9.55
CA LYS A 129 -6.53 3.18 10.46
C LYS A 129 -5.98 2.85 11.87
N PRO A 130 -6.39 3.58 12.92
CA PRO A 130 -5.96 3.26 14.27
C PRO A 130 -6.37 1.82 14.59
N LYS A 131 -5.46 1.06 15.16
CA LYS A 131 -5.76 -0.32 15.56
C LYS A 131 -6.54 -0.26 16.87
N ILE A 132 -7.82 -0.61 16.84
CA ILE A 132 -8.64 -0.71 18.05
C ILE A 132 -8.24 -1.98 18.81
N ILE A 133 -7.91 -1.84 20.09
CA ILE A 133 -7.57 -2.95 20.99
C ILE A 133 -8.62 -3.01 22.09
N LYS A 134 -9.22 -4.19 22.29
CA LYS A 134 -10.11 -4.46 23.43
C LYS A 134 -9.29 -4.63 24.72
N LEU A 135 -9.66 -3.93 25.79
CA LEU A 135 -9.03 -4.01 27.11
C LEU A 135 -9.79 -5.00 27.99
N PHE A 136 -9.62 -6.29 27.75
CA PHE A 136 -10.29 -7.35 28.53
C PHE A 136 -10.04 -7.21 30.04
N SER A 137 -8.82 -6.84 30.45
CA SER A 137 -8.50 -6.65 31.87
C SER A 137 -9.30 -5.53 32.57
N ARG A 138 -9.93 -4.64 31.82
CA ARG A 138 -10.78 -3.55 32.33
C ARG A 138 -12.27 -3.76 32.02
N GLY A 139 -12.66 -4.95 31.55
CA GLY A 139 -14.05 -5.29 31.32
C GLY A 139 -14.85 -5.33 32.63
N ASN A 140 -16.12 -4.89 32.58
CA ASN A 140 -17.01 -5.02 33.73
C ASN A 140 -17.67 -6.40 33.75
N TYR A 141 -16.94 -7.39 34.26
CA TYR A 141 -17.40 -8.78 34.31
C TYR A 141 -18.57 -9.02 35.27
N ILE A 142 -18.72 -8.17 36.30
CA ILE A 142 -19.83 -8.27 37.25
C ILE A 142 -21.15 -8.01 36.52
N LYS A 143 -21.23 -6.92 35.75
CA LYS A 143 -22.41 -6.61 34.94
C LYS A 143 -22.68 -7.61 33.83
N ILE A 144 -21.63 -8.14 33.20
CA ILE A 144 -21.76 -9.22 32.21
C ILE A 144 -22.45 -10.42 32.85
N LYS A 145 -21.99 -10.85 34.04
CA LYS A 145 -22.60 -11.97 34.76
C LYS A 145 -24.08 -11.68 35.10
N GLU A 146 -24.38 -10.50 35.63
CA GLU A 146 -25.75 -10.11 35.96
C GLU A 146 -26.69 -10.09 34.74
N GLU A 147 -26.21 -9.69 33.55
CA GLU A 147 -27.03 -9.74 32.33
C GLU A 147 -27.14 -11.16 31.76
N LEU A 148 -26.10 -11.99 31.85
CA LEU A 148 -26.16 -13.39 31.41
C LEU A 148 -27.08 -14.23 32.31
N ASP A 149 -27.14 -13.95 33.61
CA ASP A 149 -28.01 -14.64 34.56
C ASP A 149 -29.50 -14.33 34.33
N LYS A 150 -29.82 -13.17 33.70
CA LYS A 150 -31.19 -12.80 33.34
C LYS A 150 -31.70 -13.52 32.09
N ILE A 151 -30.82 -14.13 31.30
CA ILE A 151 -31.18 -14.78 30.05
C ILE A 151 -31.62 -16.21 30.35
N ASN A 152 -32.82 -16.59 29.90
CA ASN A 152 -33.27 -17.98 29.95
C ASN A 152 -32.61 -18.78 28.82
N TRP A 153 -31.44 -19.36 29.12
CA TRP A 153 -30.64 -20.15 28.19
C TRP A 153 -31.36 -21.40 27.68
N ILE A 154 -32.22 -22.00 28.49
CA ILE A 154 -32.94 -23.23 28.13
C ILE A 154 -33.91 -22.92 26.99
N ASP A 155 -34.70 -21.86 27.12
CA ASP A 155 -35.66 -21.47 26.09
C ASP A 155 -34.96 -20.93 24.84
N LEU A 156 -33.86 -20.21 25.01
CA LEU A 156 -33.09 -19.66 23.89
C LEU A 156 -32.46 -20.76 23.05
N LEU A 157 -31.85 -21.76 23.68
CA LEU A 157 -31.11 -22.84 23.01
C LEU A 157 -31.99 -24.02 22.61
N ARG A 158 -33.20 -24.18 23.18
CA ARG A 158 -34.16 -25.22 22.77
C ARG A 158 -35.14 -24.77 21.68
N LYS A 159 -35.23 -23.47 21.40
CA LYS A 159 -36.16 -22.93 20.40
C LYS A 159 -35.88 -23.43 18.99
N GLU A 160 -34.61 -23.61 18.62
CA GLU A 160 -34.22 -24.14 17.31
C GLU A 160 -33.51 -25.48 17.47
N ASN A 161 -33.92 -26.48 16.69
CA ASN A 161 -33.32 -27.82 16.68
C ASN A 161 -32.00 -27.88 15.87
N ASP A 162 -31.45 -26.71 15.53
CA ASP A 162 -30.27 -26.51 14.71
C ASP A 162 -29.12 -25.96 15.56
N ILE A 163 -28.08 -26.78 15.72
CA ILE A 163 -26.90 -26.49 16.53
C ILE A 163 -26.19 -25.22 16.03
N ASP A 164 -26.11 -25.02 14.72
CA ASP A 164 -25.37 -23.90 14.14
C ASP A 164 -26.07 -22.57 14.42
N LYS A 165 -27.40 -22.56 14.39
CA LYS A 165 -28.17 -21.36 14.72
C LYS A 165 -28.10 -21.03 16.20
N ASN A 166 -28.22 -22.04 17.06
CA ASN A 166 -28.04 -21.87 18.51
C ASN A 166 -26.64 -21.32 18.84
N TRP A 167 -25.61 -21.84 18.17
CA TRP A 167 -24.26 -21.32 18.32
C TRP A 167 -24.12 -19.86 17.89
N ARG A 168 -24.71 -19.48 16.74
CA ARG A 168 -24.71 -18.08 16.28
C ARG A 168 -25.45 -17.16 17.24
N ALA A 169 -26.57 -17.59 17.79
CA ALA A 169 -27.34 -16.82 18.77
C ALA A 169 -26.52 -16.58 20.05
N LEU A 170 -25.87 -17.61 20.57
CA LEU A 170 -24.96 -17.50 21.71
C LEU A 170 -23.79 -16.58 21.41
N LEU A 171 -23.16 -16.72 20.24
CA LEU A 171 -22.04 -15.89 19.81
C LEU A 171 -22.45 -14.42 19.71
N SER A 172 -23.64 -14.14 19.19
CA SER A 172 -24.19 -12.78 19.09
C SER A 172 -24.35 -12.15 20.47
N ILE A 173 -24.92 -12.87 21.42
CA ILE A 173 -25.09 -12.39 22.81
C ILE A 173 -23.74 -12.05 23.42
N ILE A 174 -22.76 -12.96 23.32
CA ILE A 174 -21.42 -12.72 23.87
C ILE A 174 -20.76 -11.52 23.18
N GLN A 175 -20.86 -11.41 21.86
CA GLN A 175 -20.30 -10.28 21.11
C GLN A 175 -20.93 -8.94 21.48
N ASP A 176 -22.22 -8.92 21.80
CA ASP A 176 -22.92 -7.71 22.24
C ASP A 176 -22.52 -7.31 23.66
N MET A 177 -22.35 -8.28 24.56
CA MET A 177 -21.79 -8.05 25.89
C MET A 177 -20.36 -7.52 25.80
N ASP A 178 -19.55 -8.10 24.93
CA ASP A 178 -18.18 -7.68 24.63
C ASP A 178 -18.13 -6.21 24.21
N LYS A 179 -19.01 -5.78 23.28
CA LYS A 179 -19.05 -4.39 22.81
C LYS A 179 -19.51 -3.42 23.90
N LYS A 180 -20.45 -3.84 24.75
CA LYS A 180 -21.08 -2.99 25.76
C LYS A 180 -20.23 -2.81 27.01
N TYR A 181 -19.55 -3.88 27.46
CA TYR A 181 -18.88 -3.91 28.77
C TYR A 181 -17.36 -3.99 28.73
N ILE A 182 -16.76 -4.18 27.55
CA ILE A 182 -15.30 -4.20 27.41
C ILE A 182 -14.83 -2.90 26.76
N PRO A 183 -14.12 -2.04 27.50
CA PRO A 183 -13.56 -0.80 26.95
C PRO A 183 -12.61 -1.10 25.80
N THR A 184 -12.65 -0.25 24.77
CA THR A 184 -11.69 -0.29 23.67
C THR A 184 -10.72 0.88 23.78
N LYS A 185 -9.50 0.68 23.28
CA LYS A 185 -8.47 1.71 23.19
C LYS A 185 -7.95 1.77 21.77
N GLU A 186 -7.93 2.97 21.22
CA GLU A 186 -7.25 3.23 19.96
C GLU A 186 -5.73 3.19 20.17
N ARG A 187 -5.08 2.27 19.48
CA ARG A 187 -3.64 2.28 19.34
C ARG A 187 -3.32 2.98 18.04
N LYS A 188 -2.80 4.22 18.14
CA LYS A 188 -2.15 4.88 17.01
C LYS A 188 -1.09 3.92 16.48
N GLN A 189 -1.18 3.60 15.20
CA GLN A 189 -0.05 3.03 14.50
C GLN A 189 0.96 4.16 14.39
N ILE A 190 1.75 4.36 15.45
CA ILE A 190 3.00 5.08 15.31
C ILE A 190 3.78 4.17 14.37
N GLY A 191 3.80 4.53 13.09
CA GLY A 191 4.72 3.92 12.14
C GLY A 191 6.05 3.88 12.86
N ARG A 192 6.66 2.69 12.96
CA ARG A 192 7.97 2.56 13.59
C ARG A 192 8.84 3.61 12.91
N GLY A 193 9.06 4.76 13.56
CA GLY A 193 10.06 5.69 13.14
C GLY A 193 11.30 4.83 13.07
N LYS A 194 11.82 4.64 11.86
CA LYS A 194 13.09 3.98 11.67
C LYS A 194 14.09 4.90 12.37
N ASN A 195 14.22 4.77 13.68
CA ASN A 195 15.42 5.19 14.39
C ASN A 195 16.49 4.17 13.99
N ASN A 196 16.82 4.16 12.70
CA ASN A 196 17.89 3.39 12.08
C ASN A 196 19.22 4.13 12.30
N PHE A 197 19.37 4.81 13.44
CA PHE A 197 20.71 5.14 13.87
C PHE A 197 21.33 3.85 14.38
N GLN A 198 22.20 3.25 13.58
CA GLN A 198 22.99 2.11 14.01
C GLN A 198 23.76 2.53 15.26
N MET A 199 23.36 1.99 16.40
CA MET A 199 23.90 2.31 17.71
C MET A 199 24.62 1.09 18.26
N ASP A 200 25.81 1.30 18.83
CA ASP A 200 26.57 0.21 19.46
C ASP A 200 25.75 -0.45 20.59
N LYS A 201 25.88 -1.78 20.73
CA LYS A 201 25.17 -2.59 21.74
C LYS A 201 25.41 -2.05 23.14
N ASN A 202 26.65 -1.63 23.44
CA ASN A 202 27.02 -1.06 24.74
C ASN A 202 26.20 0.19 25.07
N THR A 203 25.96 1.04 24.07
CA THR A 203 25.18 2.27 24.22
C THR A 203 23.71 1.97 24.45
N ILE A 204 23.15 0.98 23.74
CA ILE A 204 21.77 0.51 23.93
C ILE A 204 21.55 0.01 25.37
N ASP A 205 22.49 -0.76 25.91
CA ASP A 205 22.37 -1.33 27.26
C ASP A 205 22.48 -0.27 28.37
N LYS A 206 23.33 0.75 28.19
CA LYS A 206 23.37 1.92 29.08
C LYS A 206 22.03 2.68 29.08
N ILE A 207 21.42 2.88 27.92
CA ILE A 207 20.10 3.55 27.80
C ILE A 207 19.01 2.73 28.52
N LYS A 208 18.97 1.41 28.32
CA LYS A 208 18.03 0.53 29.03
C LYS A 208 18.17 0.63 30.54
N ARG A 209 19.41 0.56 31.06
CA ARG A 209 19.69 0.69 32.50
C ARG A 209 19.21 2.02 33.05
N LYS A 210 19.52 3.14 32.37
CA LYS A 210 19.03 4.48 32.75
C LYS A 210 17.50 4.52 32.85
N ASN A 211 16.79 4.00 31.84
CA ASN A 211 15.32 4.02 31.79
C ASN A 211 14.68 3.15 32.88
N ILE A 212 15.34 2.07 33.30
CA ILE A 212 14.89 1.24 34.43
C ILE A 212 15.06 2.02 35.74
N LEU A 213 16.21 2.65 35.94
CA LEU A 213 16.50 3.43 37.15
C LEU A 213 15.58 4.66 37.29
N SER A 214 15.27 5.34 36.19
CA SER A 214 14.41 6.52 36.21
C SER A 214 12.94 6.23 36.53
N LYS A 215 12.50 4.96 36.40
CA LYS A 215 11.14 4.51 36.75
C LYS A 215 11.03 4.00 38.19
N LYS A 216 12.17 3.87 38.90
CA LYS A 216 12.23 3.42 40.29
C LYS A 216 12.27 4.58 41.31
N ARG A 217 12.25 5.83 40.83
CA ARG A 217 11.98 7.03 41.65
C ARG A 217 10.53 7.41 41.48
#